data_AF-A0A2N7Q1B3-F1
#
_entry.id   AF-A0A2N7Q1B3-F1
#
_cell.length_a   1.000
_cell.length_b   1.000
_cell.length_c   1.000
_cell.angle_alpha   90.00
_cell.angle_beta   90.00
_cell.angle_gamma   90.00
#
_symmetry.space_group_name_H-M   'P 1'
#
loop_
_entity.id
_entity.type
_entity.pdbx_description
1 polymer ?
#
loop_
_entity_poly.entity_id
_entity_poly.type
_entity_poly.pdbx_seq_one_letter_code
_entity_poly.pdbx_strand_id
1 'polypeptide(L)'
;MKKDLTNLIKNEDAYQSNDFISERTASDYVAKYLISYITIELQNLPKDHWENTVKTWLKIIALAKSLQNNMQRSMFYQENKFDMVMEGILEDVIHTINGFQSINLLSKDFKPYELIKKSLELILKYQKHQEYQLFEEPFNYLCNIFNVKT
;
A
#
# COMPACT_ATOMS: atom_id res chain seq x y z
N MET A 1 21.40 3.10 0.30
CA MET A 1 21.19 1.64 0.23
C MET A 1 19.98 1.38 -0.66
N LYS A 2 20.06 0.47 -1.63
CA LYS A 2 18.87 -0.01 -2.36
C LYS A 2 18.03 -0.85 -1.38
N LYS A 3 16.82 -0.41 -1.04
CA LYS A 3 15.86 -1.22 -0.31
C LYS A 3 15.17 -2.15 -1.32
N ASP A 4 15.20 -3.45 -1.06
CA ASP A 4 14.55 -4.49 -1.89
C ASP A 4 13.13 -4.76 -1.35
N LEU A 5 12.15 -4.89 -2.26
CA LEU A 5 10.75 -5.16 -1.96
C LEU A 5 10.56 -6.55 -1.34
N THR A 6 11.45 -7.50 -1.65
CA THR A 6 11.33 -8.91 -1.23
C THR A 6 11.31 -9.06 0.30
N ASN A 7 12.02 -8.18 1.02
CA ASN A 7 12.10 -8.22 2.49
C ASN A 7 10.87 -7.64 3.20
N LEU A 8 9.94 -7.07 2.43
CA LEU A 8 8.74 -6.43 2.96
C LEU A 8 7.50 -7.30 2.72
N ILE A 9 7.55 -8.30 1.84
CA ILE A 9 6.40 -9.16 1.52
C ILE A 9 6.01 -10.02 2.71
N LYS A 10 4.74 -9.92 3.13
CA LYS A 10 4.11 -10.87 4.05
C LYS A 10 3.34 -11.94 3.27
N ASN A 11 3.42 -13.19 3.75
CA ASN A 11 2.43 -14.22 3.40
C ASN A 11 1.17 -14.03 4.24
N GLU A 12 0.01 -14.55 3.81
CA GLU A 12 -1.26 -14.43 4.52
C GLU A 12 -1.18 -14.84 6.01
N ASP A 13 -0.38 -15.86 6.33
CA ASP A 13 -0.17 -16.35 7.70
C ASP A 13 0.57 -15.37 8.62
N ALA A 14 1.22 -14.33 8.07
CA ALA A 14 1.99 -13.34 8.82
C ALA A 14 1.19 -12.08 9.18
N TYR A 15 -0.07 -11.96 8.76
CA TYR A 15 -0.96 -10.88 9.17
C TYR A 15 -1.36 -11.04 10.63
N GLN A 16 -1.11 -10.02 11.45
CA GLN A 16 -1.41 -10.08 12.87
C GLN A 16 -2.78 -9.48 13.14
N SER A 17 -3.53 -10.06 14.08
CA SER A 17 -4.85 -9.54 14.50
C SER A 17 -4.81 -8.07 14.95
N ASN A 18 -3.63 -7.57 15.31
CA ASN A 18 -3.44 -6.24 15.87
C ASN A 18 -3.01 -5.17 14.84
N ASP A 19 -2.81 -5.55 13.58
CA ASP A 19 -2.34 -4.64 12.52
C ASP A 19 -3.32 -3.45 12.32
N PHE A 20 -4.63 -3.67 12.50
CA PHE A 20 -5.69 -2.65 12.27
C PHE A 20 -6.70 -2.56 13.42
N ILE A 21 -6.23 -2.30 14.65
CA ILE A 21 -7.10 -2.00 15.80
C ILE A 21 -7.43 -0.50 15.90
N SER A 22 -6.52 0.35 15.43
CA SER A 22 -6.66 1.81 15.49
C SER A 22 -5.98 2.48 14.31
N GLU A 23 -6.27 3.76 14.11
CA GLU A 23 -5.53 4.59 13.14
C GLU A 23 -4.01 4.56 13.37
N ARG A 24 -3.56 4.43 14.63
CA ARG A 24 -2.13 4.37 14.99
C ARG A 24 -1.49 3.07 14.49
N THR A 25 -2.09 1.92 14.77
CA THR A 25 -1.55 0.62 14.28
C THR A 25 -1.65 0.53 12.76
N ALA A 26 -2.73 1.05 12.17
CA ALA A 26 -2.89 1.14 10.73
C ALA A 26 -1.79 2.02 10.09
N SER A 27 -1.37 3.11 10.75
CA SER A 27 -0.28 3.97 10.27
C SER A 27 1.08 3.25 10.21
N ASP A 28 1.35 2.36 11.16
CA ASP A 28 2.54 1.50 11.17
C ASP A 28 2.53 0.55 9.97
N TYR A 29 1.40 -0.13 9.77
CA TYR A 29 1.25 -1.09 8.69
C TYR A 29 1.42 -0.42 7.32
N VAL A 30 0.68 0.66 7.05
CA VAL A 30 0.71 1.29 5.73
C VAL A 30 2.01 2.03 5.44
N ALA A 31 2.72 2.52 6.47
CA ALA A 31 4.07 3.02 6.31
C ALA A 31 4.99 1.89 5.83
N LYS A 32 4.91 0.71 6.46
CA LYS A 32 5.81 -0.42 6.21
C LYS A 32 5.50 -1.17 4.91
N TYR A 33 4.24 -1.38 4.56
CA TYR A 33 3.82 -2.33 3.53
C TYR A 33 2.93 -1.74 2.42
N LEU A 34 2.71 -0.43 2.37
CA LEU A 34 2.06 0.19 1.20
C LEU A 34 2.89 1.35 0.67
N ILE A 35 3.08 2.37 1.50
CA ILE A 35 3.81 3.56 1.08
C ILE A 35 5.30 3.27 0.92
N SER A 36 5.88 2.35 1.72
CA SER A 36 7.26 1.90 1.48
C SER A 36 7.43 1.25 0.10
N TYR A 37 6.52 0.38 -0.34
CA TYR A 37 6.62 -0.23 -1.68
C TYR A 37 6.60 0.83 -2.78
N ILE A 38 5.63 1.74 -2.72
CA ILE A 38 5.49 2.81 -3.71
C ILE A 38 6.74 3.70 -3.72
N THR A 39 7.22 4.12 -2.55
CA THR A 39 8.39 5.00 -2.45
C THR A 39 9.69 4.32 -2.86
N ILE A 40 9.85 3.01 -2.59
CA ILE A 40 10.99 2.20 -3.08
C ILE A 40 10.97 2.14 -4.61
N GLU A 41 9.81 1.85 -5.21
CA GLU A 41 9.71 1.74 -6.67
C GLU A 41 9.99 3.09 -7.35
N LEU A 42 9.39 4.17 -6.86
CA LEU A 42 9.66 5.53 -7.35
C LEU A 42 11.15 5.89 -7.20
N GLN A 43 11.77 5.59 -6.07
CA GLN A 43 13.18 5.88 -5.82
C GLN A 43 14.12 5.17 -6.83
N ASN A 44 13.72 4.00 -7.32
CA ASN A 44 14.51 3.20 -8.25
C ASN A 44 14.27 3.55 -9.72
N LEU A 45 13.34 4.45 -10.02
CA LEU A 45 12.97 4.86 -11.37
C LEU A 45 13.30 6.33 -11.64
N PRO A 46 13.63 6.71 -12.89
CA PRO A 46 13.71 8.12 -13.28
C PRO A 46 12.39 8.87 -13.07
N LYS A 47 12.45 10.16 -12.75
CA LYS A 47 11.30 10.98 -12.32
C LYS A 47 10.18 11.09 -13.35
N ASP A 48 10.52 11.06 -14.63
CA ASP A 48 9.58 11.05 -15.75
C ASP A 48 8.71 9.78 -15.79
N HIS A 49 9.10 8.71 -15.09
CA HIS A 49 8.29 7.50 -14.94
C HIS A 49 7.41 7.50 -13.67
N TRP A 50 7.53 8.48 -12.78
CA TRP A 50 6.85 8.46 -11.48
C TRP A 50 5.33 8.51 -11.62
N GLU A 51 4.81 9.35 -12.51
CA GLU A 51 3.37 9.45 -12.74
C GLU A 51 2.78 8.12 -13.24
N ASN A 52 3.48 7.45 -14.17
CA ASN A 52 3.06 6.16 -14.69
C ASN A 52 3.12 5.07 -13.61
N THR A 53 4.13 5.13 -12.74
CA THR A 53 4.26 4.23 -11.58
C THR A 53 3.08 4.38 -10.64
N VAL A 54 2.70 5.62 -10.29
CA VAL A 54 1.52 5.87 -9.45
C VAL A 54 0.23 5.40 -10.12
N LYS A 55 0.06 5.62 -11.43
CA LYS A 55 -1.09 5.08 -12.19
C LYS A 55 -1.14 3.55 -12.13
N THR A 56 0.00 2.87 -12.18
CA THR A 56 0.09 1.40 -12.01
C THR A 56 -0.37 1.00 -10.61
N TRP A 57 0.08 1.68 -9.55
CA TRP A 57 -0.39 1.41 -8.18
C TRP A 57 -1.89 1.61 -8.02
N LEU A 58 -2.48 2.62 -8.65
CA LEU A 58 -3.94 2.81 -8.64
C LEU A 58 -4.67 1.63 -9.32
N LYS A 59 -4.10 1.03 -10.37
CA LYS A 59 -4.63 -0.18 -11.00
C LYS A 59 -4.48 -1.42 -10.10
N ILE A 60 -3.35 -1.56 -9.40
CA ILE A 60 -3.12 -2.63 -8.42
C ILE A 60 -4.18 -2.54 -7.31
N ILE A 61 -4.43 -1.36 -6.77
CA ILE A 61 -5.46 -1.14 -5.74
C ILE A 61 -6.87 -1.44 -6.28
N ALA A 62 -7.16 -1.06 -7.52
CA ALA A 62 -8.44 -1.39 -8.16
C ALA A 62 -8.62 -2.92 -8.29
N LEU A 63 -7.57 -3.63 -8.70
CA LEU A 63 -7.56 -5.09 -8.79
C LEU A 63 -7.74 -5.73 -7.40
N ALA A 64 -6.98 -5.28 -6.39
CA ALA A 64 -7.11 -5.73 -5.01
C ALA A 64 -8.55 -5.57 -4.50
N LYS A 65 -9.15 -4.40 -4.72
CA LYS A 65 -10.56 -4.15 -4.36
C LYS A 65 -11.51 -5.15 -5.03
N SER A 66 -11.30 -5.46 -6.31
CA SER A 66 -12.14 -6.44 -7.02
C SER A 66 -12.00 -7.87 -6.49
N LEU A 67 -10.84 -8.20 -5.93
CA LEU A 67 -10.51 -9.53 -5.39
C LEU A 67 -10.77 -9.66 -3.89
N GLN A 68 -11.05 -8.55 -3.19
CA GLN A 68 -11.21 -8.49 -1.74
C GLN A 68 -12.14 -9.56 -1.16
N ASN A 69 -13.23 -9.89 -1.87
CA ASN A 69 -14.24 -10.88 -1.45
C ASN A 69 -14.14 -12.20 -2.22
N ASN A 70 -13.11 -12.40 -3.03
CA ASN A 70 -12.93 -13.62 -3.79
C ASN A 70 -12.37 -14.72 -2.86
N MET A 71 -13.07 -15.85 -2.76
CA MET A 71 -12.65 -17.01 -1.96
C MET A 71 -11.60 -17.89 -2.65
N GLN A 72 -11.31 -17.65 -3.93
CA GLN A 72 -10.38 -18.42 -4.77
C GLN A 72 -9.28 -17.53 -5.36
N ARG A 73 -8.73 -16.60 -4.55
CA ARG A 73 -7.65 -15.69 -5.01
C ARG A 73 -6.41 -16.43 -5.50
N SER A 74 -6.04 -17.52 -4.82
CA SER A 74 -4.91 -18.37 -5.23
C SER A 74 -5.07 -18.95 -6.65
N MET A 75 -6.28 -19.35 -7.05
CA MET A 75 -6.56 -19.79 -8.42
C MET A 75 -6.40 -18.64 -9.41
N PHE A 76 -6.92 -17.45 -9.06
CA PHE A 76 -6.75 -16.26 -9.89
C PHE A 76 -5.27 -15.92 -10.12
N TYR A 77 -4.41 -16.03 -9.09
CA TYR A 77 -2.98 -15.79 -9.21
C TYR A 77 -2.29 -16.79 -10.13
N GLN A 78 -2.63 -18.07 -9.99
CA GLN A 78 -2.08 -19.14 -10.84
C GLN A 78 -2.47 -18.97 -12.31
N GLU A 79 -3.75 -18.71 -12.58
CA GLU A 79 -4.27 -18.51 -13.95
C GLU A 79 -3.61 -17.32 -14.65
N ASN A 80 -3.34 -16.25 -13.91
CA ASN A 80 -2.70 -15.04 -14.42
C ASN A 80 -1.17 -15.06 -14.33
N LYS A 81 -0.57 -16.18 -13.88
CA LYS A 81 0.88 -16.38 -13.75
C LYS A 81 1.57 -15.31 -12.90
N PHE A 82 0.93 -14.91 -11.81
CA PHE A 82 1.56 -13.99 -10.86
C PHE A 82 2.76 -14.69 -10.21
N ASP A 83 3.87 -13.97 -10.09
CA ASP A 83 4.97 -14.42 -9.25
C ASP A 83 4.65 -14.15 -7.77
N MET A 84 5.48 -14.71 -6.88
CA MET A 84 5.32 -14.59 -5.43
C MET A 84 5.36 -13.13 -4.96
N VAL A 85 6.06 -12.24 -5.67
CA VAL A 85 6.14 -10.82 -5.32
C VAL A 85 4.82 -10.11 -5.64
N MET A 86 4.27 -10.36 -6.82
CA MET A 86 2.98 -9.81 -7.23
C MET A 86 1.84 -10.30 -6.34
N GLU A 87 1.83 -11.60 -6.00
CA GLU A 87 0.87 -12.18 -5.06
C GLU A 87 0.97 -11.50 -3.69
N GLY A 88 2.18 -11.39 -3.14
CA GLY A 88 2.43 -10.76 -1.85
C GLY A 88 1.99 -9.29 -1.78
N ILE A 89 2.36 -8.49 -2.79
CA ILE A 89 1.93 -7.09 -2.89
C ILE A 89 0.40 -7.00 -2.93
N LEU A 90 -0.25 -7.88 -3.70
CA LEU A 90 -1.69 -7.83 -3.85
C LEU A 90 -2.41 -8.21 -2.55
N GLU A 91 -1.94 -9.24 -1.83
CA GLU A 91 -2.47 -9.60 -0.53
C GLU A 91 -2.24 -8.51 0.52
N ASP A 92 -1.09 -7.83 0.52
CA ASP A 92 -0.81 -6.71 1.42
C ASP A 92 -1.79 -5.55 1.19
N VAL A 93 -2.11 -5.27 -0.09
CA VAL A 93 -3.09 -4.25 -0.46
C VAL A 93 -4.51 -4.67 -0.05
N ILE A 94 -4.89 -5.92 -0.27
CA ILE A 94 -6.20 -6.47 0.17
C ILE A 94 -6.33 -6.38 1.69
N HIS A 95 -5.28 -6.80 2.42
CA HIS A 95 -5.24 -6.71 3.88
C HIS A 95 -5.37 -5.26 4.36
N THR A 96 -4.70 -4.31 3.69
CA THR A 96 -4.84 -2.88 3.98
C THR A 96 -6.26 -2.37 3.74
N ILE A 97 -6.92 -2.78 2.65
CA ILE A 97 -8.31 -2.40 2.36
C ILE A 97 -9.23 -2.93 3.46
N ASN A 98 -9.12 -4.22 3.81
CA ASN A 98 -9.90 -4.85 4.87
C ASN A 98 -9.68 -4.14 6.22
N GLY A 99 -8.42 -3.88 6.55
CA GLY A 99 -8.02 -3.21 7.77
C GLY A 99 -8.55 -1.78 7.88
N PHE A 100 -8.47 -0.97 6.81
CA PHE A 100 -9.03 0.38 6.82
C PHE A 100 -10.55 0.38 6.94
N GLN A 101 -11.23 -0.58 6.31
CA GLN A 101 -12.68 -0.71 6.42
C GLN A 101 -13.12 -1.15 7.82
N SER A 102 -12.37 -2.03 8.50
CA SER A 102 -12.73 -2.49 9.85
C SER A 102 -12.69 -1.38 10.90
N ILE A 103 -11.84 -0.36 10.69
CA ILE A 103 -11.75 0.83 11.55
C ILE A 103 -12.45 2.06 10.96
N ASN A 104 -13.33 1.89 9.96
CA ASN A 104 -14.14 2.94 9.32
C ASN A 104 -13.35 4.09 8.66
N LEU A 105 -12.10 3.86 8.24
CA LEU A 105 -11.32 4.85 7.49
C LEU A 105 -11.64 4.89 5.99
N LEU A 106 -12.22 3.80 5.47
CA LEU A 106 -12.52 3.62 4.07
C LEU A 106 -13.93 3.03 3.92
N SER A 107 -14.72 3.57 2.98
CA SER A 107 -16.02 2.99 2.65
C SER A 107 -15.87 1.76 1.76
N LYS A 108 -16.94 0.97 1.58
CA LYS A 108 -16.94 -0.17 0.65
C LYS A 108 -16.79 0.27 -0.81
N ASP A 109 -17.35 1.42 -1.16
CA ASP A 109 -17.36 1.94 -2.54
C ASP A 109 -16.21 2.90 -2.85
N PHE A 110 -15.17 2.93 -2.02
CA PHE A 110 -14.04 3.83 -2.15
C PHE A 110 -13.38 3.79 -3.55
N LYS A 111 -12.83 4.92 -3.98
CA LYS A 111 -12.03 5.03 -5.19
C LYS A 111 -10.57 4.70 -4.88
N PRO A 112 -9.80 4.05 -5.78
CA PRO A 112 -8.42 3.63 -5.50
C PRO A 112 -7.49 4.71 -4.93
N TYR A 113 -7.64 5.97 -5.37
CA TYR A 113 -6.83 7.08 -4.86
C TYR A 113 -7.05 7.35 -3.36
N GLU A 114 -8.22 7.02 -2.82
CA GLU A 114 -8.58 7.29 -1.43
C GLU A 114 -7.75 6.46 -0.47
N LEU A 115 -7.40 5.21 -0.85
CA LEU A 115 -6.54 4.36 -0.04
C LEU A 115 -5.16 5.00 0.16
N ILE A 116 -4.48 5.40 -0.92
CA ILE A 116 -3.17 6.05 -0.85
C ILE A 116 -3.26 7.36 -0.07
N LYS A 117 -4.26 8.19 -0.37
CA LYS A 117 -4.45 9.47 0.32
C LYS A 117 -4.62 9.28 1.84
N LYS A 118 -5.49 8.35 2.26
CA LYS A 118 -5.73 8.04 3.67
C LYS A 118 -4.48 7.48 4.35
N SER A 119 -3.72 6.63 3.67
CA SER A 119 -2.44 6.13 4.18
C SER A 119 -1.45 7.27 4.43
N LEU A 120 -1.31 8.21 3.50
CA LEU A 120 -0.44 9.38 3.65
C LEU A 120 -0.89 10.30 4.81
N GLU A 121 -2.21 10.56 4.92
CA GLU A 121 -2.79 11.34 6.03
C GLU A 121 -2.45 10.73 7.39
N LEU A 122 -2.58 9.41 7.54
CA LEU A 122 -2.21 8.70 8.78
C LEU A 122 -0.71 8.78 9.07
N ILE A 123 0.13 8.54 8.06
CA ILE A 123 1.58 8.55 8.20
C ILE A 123 2.09 9.92 8.65
N LEU A 124 1.51 11.00 8.13
CA LEU A 124 1.83 12.36 8.58
C LEU A 124 1.29 12.62 9.99
N LYS A 125 0.02 12.30 10.25
CA LYS A 125 -0.60 12.48 11.58
C LYS A 125 0.19 11.82 12.71
N TYR A 126 0.75 10.64 12.46
CA TYR A 126 1.52 9.86 13.43
C TYR A 126 3.04 9.89 13.20
N GLN A 127 3.52 10.75 12.30
CA GLN A 127 4.96 10.95 12.01
C GLN A 127 5.72 9.68 11.62
N LYS A 128 5.03 8.70 11.02
CA LYS A 128 5.60 7.39 10.66
C LYS A 128 6.61 7.45 9.51
N HIS A 129 6.60 8.52 8.71
CA HIS A 129 7.54 8.67 7.60
C HIS A 129 9.01 8.75 8.08
N GLN A 130 9.25 9.35 9.25
CA GLN A 130 10.58 9.40 9.88
C GLN A 130 10.95 8.05 10.50
N GLU A 131 10.01 7.44 11.23
CA GLU A 131 10.20 6.16 11.93
C GLU A 131 10.57 5.02 10.96
N TYR A 132 9.89 4.94 9.82
CA TYR A 132 10.14 3.91 8.80
C TYR A 132 11.17 4.33 7.74
N GLN A 133 11.75 5.53 7.87
CA GLN A 133 12.75 6.07 6.94
C GLN A 133 12.27 5.95 5.48
N LEU A 134 11.06 6.47 5.22
CA LEU A 134 10.54 6.56 3.86
C LEU A 134 11.44 7.49 3.05
N PHE A 135 11.61 7.20 1.76
CA PHE A 135 12.40 8.07 0.89
C PHE A 135 11.72 9.43 0.77
N GLU A 136 12.39 10.47 1.25
CA GLU A 136 11.81 11.81 1.43
C GLU A 136 11.26 12.38 0.12
N GLU A 137 12.03 12.33 -0.96
CA GLU A 137 11.61 12.91 -2.23
C GLU A 137 10.41 12.17 -2.86
N PRO A 138 10.41 10.83 -2.99
CA PRO A 138 9.21 10.07 -3.36
C PRO A 138 8.00 10.31 -2.47
N PHE A 139 8.21 10.37 -1.14
CA PHE A 139 7.13 10.59 -0.19
C PHE A 139 6.50 11.97 -0.35
N ASN A 140 7.30 13.02 -0.50
CA ASN A 140 6.84 14.38 -0.74
C ASN A 140 6.12 14.50 -2.09
N TYR A 141 6.61 13.82 -3.12
CA TYR A 141 5.92 13.72 -4.40
C TYR A 141 4.53 13.12 -4.26
N LEU A 142 4.39 12.01 -3.54
CA LEU A 142 3.09 11.39 -3.25
C LEU A 142 2.17 12.35 -2.49
N CYS A 143 2.66 12.99 -1.42
CA CYS A 143 1.85 13.94 -0.66
C CYS A 143 1.32 15.08 -1.54
N ASN A 144 2.16 15.62 -2.44
CA ASN A 144 1.78 16.67 -3.38
C ASN A 144 0.67 16.22 -4.34
N ILE A 145 0.85 15.10 -5.05
CA ILE A 145 -0.13 14.66 -6.07
C ILE A 145 -1.47 14.20 -5.46
N PHE A 146 -1.47 13.75 -4.20
CA PHE A 146 -2.69 13.38 -3.46
C PHE A 146 -3.26 14.52 -2.61
N ASN A 147 -2.71 15.74 -2.70
CA ASN A 147 -3.12 16.93 -1.95
C ASN A 147 -3.16 16.71 -0.43
N VAL A 148 -2.14 16.05 0.11
CA VAL A 148 -1.95 15.84 1.55
C VAL A 148 -0.94 16.86 2.06
N LYS A 149 -1.35 17.69 3.03
CA LYS A 149 -0.49 18.73 3.61
C LYS A 149 0.58 18.08 4.49
N THR A 150 1.83 18.16 4.05
CA THR A 150 3.03 17.80 4.82
C THR A 150 3.33 18.83 5.89
#